data_AF-A0A0L6WAL4-F1
#
_entry.id   AF-A0A0L6WAL4-F1
#
_cell.length_a   1.000
_cell.length_b   1.000
_cell.length_c   1.000
_cell.angle_alpha   90.00
_cell.angle_beta   90.00
_cell.angle_gamma   90.00
#
_symmetry.space_group_name_H-M   'P 1'
#
loop_
_entity.id
_entity.type
_entity.pdbx_description
1 polymer ?
#
loop_
_entity_poly.entity_id
_entity_poly.type
_entity_poly.pdbx_seq_one_letter_code
_entity_poly.pdbx_strand_id
1 'polypeptide(L)'
;MSRCPRKCSTCTVEARAEASQTTFQWLAQAFAANATPQEFQDVVPPYLHAFEDVFSKASFDSLPEHKRWDHAIKLLPNSALSSCKVYPLTPREQDKLDAFLQENLDSSHICLSKSPMASPVFFIKKKDGSL
;
A
#
# COMPACT_ATOMS: atom_id res chain seq x y z
N MET A 1 -60.07 33.41 -13.12
CA MET A 1 -59.93 33.60 -11.66
C MET A 1 -60.01 32.20 -11.06
N SER A 2 -59.01 31.61 -10.40
CA SER A 2 -58.13 32.13 -9.36
C SER A 2 -57.01 31.11 -9.04
N ARG A 3 -55.79 31.65 -8.85
CA ARG A 3 -54.63 31.19 -8.04
C ARG A 3 -53.84 29.93 -8.45
N CYS A 4 -52.66 30.21 -8.99
CA CYS A 4 -51.44 29.38 -9.00
C CYS A 4 -50.88 29.17 -7.55
N PRO A 5 -49.77 28.43 -7.33
CA PRO A 5 -49.69 27.23 -6.50
C PRO A 5 -48.98 27.49 -5.15
N ARG A 6 -49.14 26.59 -4.17
CA ARG A 6 -48.32 26.65 -2.95
C ARG A 6 -46.90 26.16 -3.25
N LYS A 7 -46.00 27.13 -3.40
CA LYS A 7 -44.55 26.98 -3.25
C LYS A 7 -44.26 26.47 -1.84
N CYS A 8 -43.55 25.36 -1.71
CA CYS A 8 -42.68 25.11 -0.56
C CYS A 8 -41.26 24.96 -1.12
N SER A 9 -40.69 26.11 -1.49
CA SER A 9 -39.26 26.29 -1.65
C SER A 9 -38.67 26.40 -0.24
N THR A 10 -37.52 25.77 -0.03
CA THR A 10 -36.64 25.88 1.16
C THR A 10 -37.10 25.19 2.44
N CYS A 11 -36.98 23.86 2.45
CA CYS A 11 -36.47 23.15 3.62
C CYS A 11 -35.21 22.37 3.21
N THR A 12 -34.18 23.09 2.74
CA THR A 12 -32.81 22.58 2.78
C THR A 12 -32.36 22.66 4.23
N VAL A 13 -32.56 21.58 4.97
CA VAL A 13 -31.83 21.36 6.22
C VAL A 13 -30.41 21.05 5.76
N GLU A 14 -29.55 22.05 5.71
CA GLU A 14 -28.13 21.80 5.53
C GLU A 14 -27.66 21.05 6.78
N ALA A 15 -27.56 19.73 6.64
CA ALA A 15 -26.82 18.91 7.58
C ALA A 15 -25.34 19.28 7.43
N ARG A 16 -24.90 20.32 8.14
CA ARG A 16 -23.49 20.49 8.44
C ARG A 16 -23.08 19.36 9.35
N ALA A 17 -22.58 18.29 8.75
CA ALA A 17 -21.73 17.35 9.45
C ALA A 17 -20.45 18.10 9.82
N GLU A 18 -20.43 18.72 11.00
CA GLU A 18 -19.18 19.21 11.57
C GLU A 18 -18.35 17.99 11.94
N ALA A 19 -17.42 17.62 11.06
CA ALA A 19 -16.45 16.57 11.33
C ALA A 19 -15.60 17.00 12.53
N SER A 20 -15.94 16.50 13.72
CA SER A 20 -15.08 16.63 14.89
C SER A 20 -13.79 15.86 14.62
N GLN A 21 -12.74 16.60 14.28
CA GLN A 21 -11.42 16.01 14.10
C GLN A 21 -10.98 15.39 15.42
N THR A 22 -10.53 14.14 15.36
CA THR A 22 -9.96 13.45 16.53
C THR A 22 -8.59 14.05 16.83
N THR A 23 -8.16 14.03 18.10
CA THR A 23 -6.84 14.52 18.54
C THR A 23 -5.69 13.97 17.69
N PHE A 24 -5.75 12.69 17.32
CA PHE A 24 -4.76 12.04 16.46
C PHE A 24 -4.75 12.58 15.01
N GLN A 25 -5.91 12.94 14.46
CA GLN A 25 -6.00 13.49 13.11
C GLN A 25 -5.39 14.89 13.05
N TRP A 26 -5.66 15.71 14.07
CA TRP A 26 -5.04 17.03 14.20
C TRP A 26 -3.53 16.94 14.38
N LEU A 27 -3.04 16.03 15.23
CA LEU A 27 -1.60 15.79 15.41
C LEU A 27 -0.92 15.36 14.10
N ALA A 28 -1.54 14.46 13.33
CA ALA A 28 -1.02 14.03 12.03
C ALA A 28 -0.98 15.18 11.01
N GLN A 29 -2.02 16.02 10.97
CA GLN A 29 -2.06 17.22 10.11
C GLN A 29 -1.02 18.26 10.51
N ALA A 30 -0.85 18.50 11.81
CA ALA A 30 0.17 19.41 12.32
C ALA A 30 1.59 18.89 12.03
N PHE A 31 1.83 17.58 12.14
CA PHE A 31 3.10 16.98 11.76
C PHE A 31 3.37 17.12 10.25
N ALA A 32 2.36 16.85 9.41
CA ALA A 32 2.49 17.01 7.96
C ALA A 32 2.71 18.47 7.54
N ALA A 33 2.03 19.43 8.18
CA ALA A 33 2.19 20.85 7.91
C ALA A 33 3.55 21.42 8.36
N ASN A 34 4.17 20.80 9.39
CA ASN A 34 5.48 21.19 9.91
C ASN A 34 6.62 20.31 9.37
N ALA A 35 6.34 19.35 8.48
CA ALA A 35 7.36 18.51 7.88
C ALA A 35 8.16 19.34 6.87
N THR A 36 9.27 19.91 7.32
CA THR A 36 10.31 20.41 6.40
C THR A 36 11.03 19.20 5.79
N PRO A 37 11.50 19.29 4.52
CA PRO A 37 12.44 18.31 4.00
C PRO A 37 13.65 18.30 4.94
N GLN A 38 13.79 17.22 5.73
CA GLN A 38 14.95 17.02 6.57
C GLN A 38 16.01 16.35 5.71
N GLU A 39 17.21 16.93 5.67
CA GLU A 39 18.34 16.29 5.01
C GLU A 39 18.72 15.03 5.79
N PHE A 40 19.25 14.02 5.09
CA PHE A 40 19.61 12.73 5.70
C PHE A 40 20.51 12.91 6.94
N GLN A 41 21.41 13.90 6.89
CA GLN A 41 22.35 14.20 7.96
C GLN A 41 21.70 14.72 9.26
N ASP A 42 20.50 15.30 9.19
CA ASP A 42 19.78 15.84 10.34
C ASP A 42 18.98 14.75 11.09
N VAL A 43 18.59 13.70 10.38
CA VAL A 43 17.76 12.60 10.90
C VAL A 43 18.61 11.45 11.42
N VAL A 44 19.76 11.22 10.79
CA VAL A 44 20.59 10.05 11.02
C VAL A 44 21.85 10.42 11.81
N PRO A 45 22.24 9.65 12.84
CA PRO A 45 23.46 9.90 13.59
C PRO A 45 24.73 9.94 12.71
N PRO A 46 25.75 10.76 13.05
CA PRO A 46 26.94 10.95 12.22
C PRO A 46 27.71 9.67 11.85
N TYR A 47 27.69 8.64 12.71
CA TYR A 47 28.39 7.39 12.44
C TYR A 47 27.76 6.55 11.32
N LEU A 48 26.52 6.85 10.93
CA LEU A 48 25.79 6.20 9.84
C LEU A 48 25.82 6.99 8.55
N HIS A 49 26.40 8.20 8.54
CA HIS A 49 26.47 9.04 7.34
C HIS A 49 27.25 8.37 6.21
N ALA A 50 28.21 7.50 6.54
CA ALA A 50 28.95 6.72 5.55
C ALA A 50 28.11 5.65 4.83
N PHE A 51 26.91 5.34 5.32
CA PHE A 51 26.00 4.33 4.77
C PHE A 51 24.72 4.96 4.20
N GLU A 52 24.79 6.22 3.79
CA GLU A 52 23.65 6.94 3.19
C GLU A 52 23.00 6.16 2.04
N ASP A 53 23.82 5.45 1.26
CA ASP A 53 23.38 4.57 0.18
C ASP A 53 22.43 3.47 0.65
N VAL A 54 22.65 2.89 1.83
CA VAL A 54 21.80 1.83 2.43
C VAL A 54 20.41 2.36 2.80
N PHE A 55 20.30 3.65 3.13
CA PHE A 55 19.02 4.29 3.46
C PHE A 55 18.31 4.90 2.24
N SER A 56 18.98 4.93 1.08
CA SER A 56 18.39 5.44 -0.14
C SER A 56 17.27 4.52 -0.65
N LYS A 57 16.21 5.11 -1.20
CA LYS A 57 15.12 4.33 -1.80
C LYS A 57 15.61 3.49 -2.99
N ALA A 58 16.53 4.04 -3.77
CA ALA A 58 17.05 3.38 -4.98
C ALA A 58 17.78 2.06 -4.68
N SER A 59 18.53 1.97 -3.57
CA SER A 59 19.16 0.72 -3.18
C SER A 59 18.13 -0.32 -2.69
N PHE A 60 17.08 0.14 -2.01
CA PHE A 60 16.00 -0.71 -1.52
C PHE A 60 15.14 -1.30 -2.64
N ASP A 61 14.92 -0.55 -3.72
CA ASP A 61 14.10 -0.97 -4.87
C ASP A 61 14.81 -2.03 -5.74
N SER A 62 16.05 -2.40 -5.43
CA SER A 62 16.85 -3.39 -6.18
C SER A 62 17.13 -4.66 -5.37
N LEU A 63 17.04 -5.83 -6.01
CA LEU A 63 17.45 -7.08 -5.36
C LEU A 63 18.97 -7.12 -5.18
N PRO A 64 19.46 -7.54 -4.00
CA PRO A 64 20.87 -7.84 -3.84
C PRO A 64 21.28 -9.03 -4.70
N GLU A 65 22.56 -9.09 -5.08
CA GLU A 65 23.11 -10.23 -5.78
C GLU A 65 22.96 -11.54 -4.98
N HIS A 66 22.78 -12.65 -5.70
CA HIS A 66 22.62 -13.98 -5.11
C HIS A 66 23.88 -14.37 -4.32
N LYS A 67 23.71 -14.83 -3.08
CA LYS A 67 24.84 -15.23 -2.20
C LYS A 67 24.75 -16.71 -1.85
N ARG A 68 25.85 -17.23 -1.31
CA ARG A 68 25.93 -18.63 -0.85
C ARG A 68 24.98 -18.98 0.31
N TRP A 69 24.35 -17.97 0.91
CA TRP A 69 23.53 -18.06 2.11
C TRP A 69 22.05 -17.77 1.81
N ASP A 70 21.66 -17.82 0.54
CA ASP A 70 20.33 -17.43 0.15
C ASP A 70 19.28 -18.36 0.74
N HIS A 71 18.11 -17.77 1.00
CA HIS A 71 17.04 -18.49 1.67
C HIS A 71 16.55 -19.66 0.80
N ALA A 72 16.70 -20.87 1.32
CA ALA A 72 16.26 -22.10 0.66
C ALA A 72 15.09 -22.72 1.43
N ILE A 73 13.98 -22.95 0.72
CA ILE A 73 12.83 -23.69 1.24
C ILE A 73 13.06 -25.18 0.97
N LYS A 74 13.44 -25.94 2.01
CA LYS A 74 13.65 -27.38 1.92
C LYS A 74 12.32 -28.11 2.06
N LEU A 75 11.86 -28.77 1.00
CA LEU A 75 10.66 -29.59 1.04
C LEU A 75 10.92 -30.92 1.76
N LEU A 76 9.92 -31.42 2.46
CA LEU A 76 9.97 -32.76 3.04
C LEU A 76 9.91 -33.81 1.92
N PRO A 77 10.60 -34.95 2.06
CA PRO A 77 10.55 -36.01 1.06
C PRO A 77 9.10 -36.50 0.89
N ASN A 78 8.68 -36.69 -0.37
CA ASN A 78 7.33 -37.12 -0.77
C ASN A 78 6.20 -36.14 -0.40
N SER A 79 6.49 -34.86 -0.13
CA SER A 79 5.44 -33.86 0.07
C SER A 79 4.63 -33.66 -1.22
N ALA A 80 3.30 -33.72 -1.11
CA ALA A 80 2.42 -33.37 -2.23
C ALA A 80 2.54 -31.88 -2.55
N LEU A 81 2.71 -31.56 -3.84
CA LEU A 81 2.71 -30.18 -4.31
C LEU A 81 1.27 -29.68 -4.38
N SER A 82 1.00 -28.53 -3.76
CA SER A 82 -0.32 -27.91 -3.77
C SER A 82 -0.37 -26.78 -4.81
N SER A 83 -1.35 -26.86 -5.71
CA SER A 83 -1.78 -25.75 -6.54
C SER A 83 -3.16 -25.30 -6.07
N CYS A 84 -3.24 -24.07 -5.57
CA CYS A 84 -4.49 -23.50 -5.10
C CYS A 84 -5.11 -22.59 -6.16
N LYS A 85 -6.45 -22.62 -6.25
CA LYS A 85 -7.20 -21.70 -7.13
C LYS A 85 -7.12 -20.28 -6.58
N VAL A 86 -6.98 -19.30 -7.48
CA VAL A 86 -7.02 -17.87 -7.14
C VAL A 86 -8.43 -17.49 -6.64
N TYR A 87 -8.49 -16.69 -5.58
CA TYR A 87 -9.75 -16.15 -5.08
C TYR A 87 -10.37 -15.18 -6.09
N PRO A 88 -11.71 -15.14 -6.22
CA PRO A 88 -12.36 -14.12 -7.03
C PRO A 88 -12.02 -12.73 -6.47
N LEU A 89 -11.49 -11.85 -7.32
CA LEU A 89 -11.16 -10.47 -6.97
C LEU A 89 -12.24 -9.52 -7.46
N THR A 90 -12.51 -8.47 -6.69
CA THR A 90 -13.31 -7.34 -7.18
C THR A 90 -12.52 -6.53 -8.21
N PRO A 91 -13.16 -5.75 -9.10
CA PRO A 91 -12.43 -4.96 -10.10
C PRO A 91 -11.35 -4.07 -9.50
N ARG A 92 -11.63 -3.42 -8.36
CA ARG A 92 -10.67 -2.58 -7.64
C ARG A 92 -9.46 -3.36 -7.11
N GLU A 93 -9.65 -4.60 -6.67
CA GLU A 93 -8.57 -5.48 -6.22
C GLU A 93 -7.76 -6.01 -7.40
N GLN A 94 -8.41 -6.29 -8.53
CA GLN A 94 -7.72 -6.68 -9.75
C GLN A 94 -6.80 -5.57 -10.26
N ASP A 95 -7.28 -4.33 -10.33
CA ASP A 95 -6.46 -3.18 -10.73
C ASP A 95 -5.24 -3.01 -9.82
N LYS A 96 -5.42 -3.27 -8.51
CA LYS A 96 -4.33 -3.22 -7.53
C LYS A 96 -3.35 -4.36 -7.69
N LEU A 97 -3.83 -5.56 -8.00
CA LEU A 97 -2.98 -6.71 -8.29
C LEU A 97 -2.14 -6.47 -9.55
N ASP A 98 -2.76 -5.95 -10.61
CA ASP A 98 -2.07 -5.71 -11.88
C ASP A 98 -0.97 -4.65 -11.72
N ALA A 99 -1.25 -3.56 -11.00
CA ALA A 99 -0.26 -2.55 -10.66
C ALA A 99 0.88 -3.12 -9.80
N PHE A 100 0.56 -3.94 -8.79
CA PHE A 100 1.55 -4.59 -7.94
C PHE A 100 2.45 -5.55 -8.74
N LEU A 101 1.87 -6.35 -9.64
CA LEU A 101 2.61 -7.26 -10.49
C LEU A 101 3.56 -6.50 -11.43
N GLN A 102 3.09 -5.42 -12.06
CA GLN A 102 3.91 -4.62 -12.96
C GLN A 102 5.11 -4.01 -12.22
N GLU A 103 4.88 -3.36 -11.07
CA GLU A 103 5.94 -2.75 -10.26
C GLU A 103 7.03 -3.78 -9.85
N ASN A 104 6.62 -4.96 -9.40
CA ASN A 104 7.56 -5.99 -8.95
C ASN A 104 8.24 -6.74 -10.10
N LEU A 105 7.64 -6.78 -11.29
CA LEU A 105 8.29 -7.28 -12.50
C LEU A 105 9.34 -6.28 -12.99
N ASP A 106 9.02 -4.98 -12.98
CA ASP A 106 9.93 -3.91 -13.37
C ASP A 106 11.15 -3.83 -12.43
N SER A 107 10.94 -4.00 -11.11
CA SER A 107 12.02 -4.07 -10.13
C SER A 107 12.74 -5.44 -10.08
N SER A 108 12.31 -6.41 -10.88
CA SER A 108 12.83 -7.79 -10.87
C SER A 108 12.72 -8.50 -9.51
N HIS A 109 11.81 -8.06 -8.63
CA HIS A 109 11.48 -8.72 -7.37
C HIS A 109 10.76 -10.06 -7.59
N ILE A 110 9.94 -10.12 -8.63
CA ILE A 110 9.26 -11.34 -9.07
C ILE A 110 9.60 -11.65 -10.53
N CYS A 111 9.42 -12.90 -10.92
CA CYS A 111 9.57 -13.33 -12.30
C CYS A 111 8.47 -14.32 -12.68
N LEU A 112 8.19 -14.41 -13.98
CA LEU A 112 7.26 -15.42 -14.50
C LEU A 112 7.87 -16.81 -14.28
N SER A 113 7.11 -17.68 -13.63
CA SER A 113 7.50 -19.06 -13.37
C SER A 113 6.45 -20.05 -13.86
N LYS A 114 6.88 -21.29 -14.15
CA LYS A 114 6.01 -22.41 -14.49
C LYS A 114 5.98 -23.43 -13.36
N SER A 115 5.79 -22.94 -12.14
CA SER A 115 5.79 -23.77 -10.94
C SER A 115 4.52 -24.66 -10.87
N PRO A 116 4.65 -25.94 -10.51
CA PRO A 116 3.49 -26.78 -10.16
C PRO A 116 2.83 -26.37 -8.84
N MET A 117 3.51 -25.57 -8.01
CA MET A 117 3.00 -25.02 -6.76
C MET A 117 2.55 -23.58 -6.94
N ALA A 118 1.37 -23.24 -6.41
CA ALA A 118 0.84 -21.89 -6.43
C ALA A 118 0.01 -21.62 -5.16
N SER A 119 0.17 -20.41 -4.61
CA SER A 119 -0.60 -19.90 -3.47
C SER A 119 -1.44 -18.71 -3.93
N PRO A 120 -2.69 -18.58 -3.44
CA PRO A 120 -3.55 -17.47 -3.82
C PRO A 120 -3.10 -16.18 -3.12
N VAL A 121 -3.37 -15.04 -3.76
CA VAL A 121 -3.19 -13.70 -3.19
C VAL A 121 -4.57 -13.14 -2.80
N PHE A 122 -4.62 -12.37 -1.72
CA PHE A 122 -5.80 -11.63 -1.29
C PHE A 122 -5.37 -10.30 -0.67
N PHE A 123 -6.26 -9.31 -0.70
CA PHE A 123 -6.01 -8.00 -0.13
C PHE A 123 -6.67 -7.85 1.23
N ILE A 124 -5.98 -7.15 2.14
CA ILE A 124 -6.51 -6.77 3.45
C ILE A 124 -6.61 -5.26 3.47
N LYS A 125 -7.80 -4.73 3.75
CA LYS A 125 -8.02 -3.28 3.89
C LYS A 125 -7.22 -2.76 5.08
N LYS A 126 -6.39 -1.74 4.83
CA LYS A 126 -5.67 -1.04 5.88
C LYS A 126 -6.59 -0.06 6.60
N LYS A 127 -6.17 0.41 7.79
CA LYS A 127 -6.95 1.31 8.66
C LYS A 127 -7.34 2.64 7.99
N ASP A 128 -6.54 3.09 7.04
CA ASP A 128 -6.70 4.28 6.22
C ASP A 128 -7.70 4.10 5.06
N GLY A 129 -8.30 2.91 4.92
CA GLY A 129 -9.28 2.60 3.88
C GLY A 129 -8.66 2.30 2.51
N SER A 130 -7.33 2.27 2.44
CA SER A 130 -6.60 1.77 1.28
C SER A 130 -6.61 0.24 1.22
N LEU A 131 -6.47 -0.27 -0.01
CA LEU A 131 -6.14 -1.66 -0.33
C LEU A 131 -4.64 -1.71 -0.62
#